data_AF-A0A7X3UT62-F1
#
_entry.id   AF-A0A7X3UT62-F1
#
_cell.length_a   1.000
_cell.length_b   1.000
_cell.length_c   1.000
_cell.angle_alpha   90.00
_cell.angle_beta   90.00
_cell.angle_gamma   90.00
#
_symmetry.space_group_name_H-M   'P 1'
#
loop_
_entity.id
_entity.type
_entity.pdbx_description
1 polymer ?
#
loop_
_entity_poly.entity_id
_entity_poly.type
_entity_poly.pdbx_seq_one_letter_code
_entity_poly.pdbx_strand_id
1 'polypeptide(L)'
;MRNIGDLTVGRINEALNNYLPENIQYSKIDEPLQSEYRTEAILPDPETHIAIEWARVFTDDDTLGSLLQAHQNGIDIPLEVTTGMDIILAIPIPKLSGYHVPLLGDLIDELIAEAGDSDLFVARECSQHTPTLEELGASRNRTRERIRQIVARDTKIIREALTTERFQSIRWAAEQLRIELGILIPIDHGCIKRWRERLGEERFEILRWVAGYVHDSTSLILGKKARSELKQALNDAIGDKWLIETKDLITSLDILVRPEIALGFVLETGQWRDIGDGWLLRWDGAIQHKAERVLRLACRPMTPDELVDAIGHGSVGSLKNQHGSTLIRIDKELRLALREWGYEEYEGITTEIEQRIDRGGGVASVSAILEEFVSAFGVKEGSVRAYLEAGPYTISGDEVRHLANRGYTPSNVSGRRHAIRIGDKWGQRFTVSDANMRGYSFDLDRDIAAHNGLQPDDSLVVPAIHADTVVGEASLIWRLTYLRGTVDVGRLSSVLKGLGVDAGDEIVIVATPESCAVLLDSETPQQRRSTVSDDIRRSLLGRQ
;
A
#
# COMPACT_ATOMS: atom_id res chain seq x y z
N MET A 1 -1.45 -8.58 15.25
CA MET A 1 -2.50 -9.16 14.39
C MET A 1 -3.84 -9.10 15.11
N ARG A 2 -4.50 -7.94 15.13
CA ARG A 2 -5.89 -7.78 15.60
C ARG A 2 -6.64 -6.99 14.53
N ASN A 3 -7.70 -7.63 14.03
CA ASN A 3 -8.84 -7.11 13.27
C ASN A 3 -8.54 -5.99 12.26
N ILE A 4 -8.08 -6.39 11.07
CA ILE A 4 -8.53 -5.75 9.84
C ILE A 4 -10.05 -5.98 9.81
N GLY A 5 -10.84 -4.90 9.77
CA GLY A 5 -12.26 -5.02 9.43
C GLY A 5 -12.35 -5.75 8.10
N ASP A 6 -12.96 -6.93 8.13
CA ASP A 6 -12.99 -7.95 7.08
C ASP A 6 -13.19 -7.39 5.66
N LEU A 7 -12.07 -7.09 4.99
CA LEU A 7 -11.93 -6.68 3.59
C LEU A 7 -11.41 -7.86 2.75
N THR A 8 -11.74 -9.09 3.16
CA THR A 8 -11.42 -10.27 2.36
C THR A 8 -12.06 -10.14 0.98
N VAL A 9 -11.34 -10.56 -0.06
CA VAL A 9 -11.85 -10.57 -1.43
C VAL A 9 -13.14 -11.40 -1.52
N GLY A 10 -13.35 -12.38 -0.64
CA GLY A 10 -14.65 -13.04 -0.41
C GLY A 10 -15.85 -12.08 -0.28
N ARG A 11 -15.76 -10.98 0.46
CA ARG A 11 -16.83 -9.98 0.59
C ARG A 11 -16.96 -9.05 -0.62
N ILE A 12 -15.85 -8.78 -1.31
CA ILE A 12 -15.81 -7.98 -2.54
C ILE A 12 -16.42 -8.79 -3.70
N ASN A 13 -16.13 -10.09 -3.76
CA ASN A 13 -16.73 -11.05 -4.68
C ASN A 13 -18.22 -11.27 -4.37
N GLU A 14 -18.65 -11.24 -3.11
CA GLU A 14 -20.08 -11.30 -2.74
C GLU A 14 -20.87 -10.07 -3.27
N ALA A 15 -20.23 -8.89 -3.29
CA ALA A 15 -20.82 -7.68 -3.89
C ALA A 15 -20.82 -7.72 -5.44
N LEU A 16 -19.78 -8.29 -6.06
CA LEU A 16 -19.63 -8.38 -7.52
C LEU A 16 -20.45 -9.53 -8.15
N ASN A 17 -20.66 -10.64 -7.43
CA ASN A 17 -21.46 -11.79 -7.89
C ASN A 17 -22.97 -11.46 -8.02
N ASN A 18 -23.44 -10.35 -7.45
CA ASN A 18 -24.80 -9.87 -7.67
C ASN A 18 -25.03 -9.27 -9.07
N TYR A 19 -24.01 -9.25 -9.95
CA TYR A 19 -24.08 -8.49 -11.20
C TYR A 19 -23.62 -9.18 -12.51
N LEU A 20 -23.31 -10.48 -12.55
CA LEU A 20 -23.00 -11.14 -13.85
C LEU A 20 -23.59 -12.55 -14.03
N PRO A 21 -24.01 -12.93 -15.26
CA PRO A 21 -24.67 -14.20 -15.58
C PRO A 21 -23.68 -15.32 -15.95
N GLU A 22 -24.15 -16.57 -15.77
CA GLU A 22 -23.37 -17.82 -15.81
C GLU A 22 -23.02 -18.40 -17.20
N ASN A 23 -21.94 -19.20 -17.17
CA ASN A 23 -21.51 -20.33 -18.02
C ASN A 23 -20.42 -20.09 -19.08
N ILE A 24 -19.41 -20.98 -19.06
CA ILE A 24 -18.86 -21.73 -20.22
C ILE A 24 -18.13 -23.00 -19.73
N GLN A 25 -18.36 -24.12 -20.43
CA GLN A 25 -17.78 -25.46 -20.23
C GLN A 25 -16.46 -25.65 -20.98
N TYR A 26 -15.59 -26.53 -20.47
CA TYR A 26 -14.34 -26.98 -21.12
C TYR A 26 -14.52 -28.31 -21.89
N SER A 27 -13.84 -28.46 -23.03
CA SER A 27 -13.73 -29.71 -23.79
C SER A 27 -12.28 -30.19 -23.92
N LYS A 28 -12.09 -31.51 -23.69
CA LYS A 28 -10.86 -32.29 -23.91
C LYS A 28 -10.54 -32.50 -25.40
N ILE A 29 -9.26 -32.72 -25.71
CA ILE A 29 -8.79 -33.27 -26.99
C ILE A 29 -7.83 -34.44 -26.68
N ASP A 30 -8.10 -35.59 -27.30
CA ASP A 30 -7.28 -36.79 -27.37
C ASP A 30 -6.51 -36.83 -28.71
N GLU A 31 -5.33 -37.46 -28.73
CA GLU A 31 -4.89 -38.44 -29.75
C GLU A 31 -3.43 -38.90 -29.48
N PRO A 32 -3.13 -40.22 -29.38
CA PRO A 32 -1.76 -40.73 -29.33
C PRO A 32 -1.29 -41.30 -30.69
N LEU A 33 0.00 -41.11 -30.96
CA LEU A 33 0.73 -41.63 -32.11
C LEU A 33 1.22 -43.07 -31.85
N GLN A 34 0.92 -43.99 -32.77
CA GLN A 34 1.42 -45.37 -32.77
C GLN A 34 2.85 -45.44 -33.33
N SER A 35 3.73 -46.23 -32.70
CA SER A 35 4.97 -46.69 -33.33
C SER A 35 5.28 -48.15 -32.99
N GLU A 36 5.37 -48.97 -34.03
CA GLU A 36 5.75 -50.38 -34.00
C GLU A 36 7.27 -50.54 -33.83
N TYR A 37 7.73 -51.01 -32.67
CA TYR A 37 9.02 -51.70 -32.56
C TYR A 37 8.93 -52.80 -31.51
N ARG A 38 8.87 -54.05 -31.99
CA ARG A 38 9.00 -55.25 -31.14
C ARG A 38 10.47 -55.46 -30.78
N THR A 39 10.79 -55.26 -29.52
CA THR A 39 12.02 -55.77 -28.89
C THR A 39 11.58 -56.85 -27.89
N GLU A 40 12.10 -58.07 -28.02
CA GLU A 40 11.80 -59.17 -27.09
C GLU A 40 12.27 -58.80 -25.67
N ALA A 41 11.33 -58.32 -24.85
CA ALA A 41 11.57 -58.02 -23.44
C ALA A 41 11.46 -59.30 -22.61
N ILE A 42 12.50 -59.58 -21.84
CA ILE A 42 12.51 -60.61 -20.81
C ILE A 42 11.70 -60.06 -19.62
N LEU A 43 10.43 -60.44 -19.50
CA LEU A 43 9.68 -60.24 -18.27
C LEU A 43 9.94 -61.42 -17.34
N PRO A 44 10.54 -61.20 -16.16
CA PRO A 44 10.65 -62.23 -15.15
C PRO A 44 9.33 -62.26 -14.37
N ASP A 45 8.77 -63.47 -14.20
CA ASP A 45 7.74 -63.82 -13.22
C ASP A 45 6.26 -63.92 -13.70
N PRO A 46 5.56 -65.04 -13.41
CA PRO A 46 4.13 -65.23 -13.69
C PRO A 46 3.18 -64.18 -13.11
N GLU A 47 3.52 -63.48 -12.02
CA GLU A 47 2.64 -62.48 -11.42
C GLU A 47 2.60 -61.18 -12.25
N THR A 48 3.64 -60.91 -13.05
CA THR A 48 3.67 -59.76 -13.98
C THR A 48 2.77 -59.94 -15.20
N HIS A 49 2.50 -61.19 -15.60
CA HIS A 49 1.59 -61.51 -16.71
C HIS A 49 0.16 -61.05 -16.44
N ILE A 50 -0.31 -61.14 -15.20
CA ILE A 50 -1.66 -60.73 -14.80
C ILE A 50 -1.84 -59.23 -14.99
N ALA A 51 -0.82 -58.42 -14.66
CA ALA A 51 -0.86 -56.97 -14.87
C ALA A 51 -0.89 -56.58 -16.35
N ILE A 52 -0.13 -57.30 -17.18
CA ILE A 52 -0.07 -57.05 -18.63
C ILE A 52 -1.36 -57.51 -19.33
N GLU A 53 -1.91 -58.67 -18.95
CA GLU A 53 -3.19 -59.14 -19.46
C GLU A 53 -4.33 -58.18 -19.09
N TRP A 54 -4.34 -57.67 -17.85
CA TRP A 54 -5.32 -56.67 -17.44
C TRP A 54 -5.21 -55.36 -18.24
N ALA A 55 -3.99 -54.83 -18.43
CA ALA A 55 -3.78 -53.65 -19.29
C ALA A 55 -4.35 -53.86 -20.69
N ARG A 56 -4.00 -54.97 -21.33
CA ARG A 56 -4.47 -55.28 -22.70
C ARG A 56 -5.99 -55.39 -22.82
N VAL A 57 -6.69 -55.76 -21.74
CA VAL A 57 -8.16 -55.85 -21.73
C VAL A 57 -8.82 -54.48 -21.50
N PHE A 58 -8.17 -53.56 -20.79
CA PHE A 58 -8.79 -52.32 -20.31
C PHE A 58 -8.28 -51.03 -20.95
N THR A 59 -7.14 -51.02 -21.63
CA THR A 59 -6.53 -49.78 -22.17
C THR A 59 -6.49 -49.67 -23.70
N ASP A 60 -7.00 -50.66 -24.44
CA ASP A 60 -6.93 -50.77 -25.92
C ASP A 60 -5.52 -50.57 -26.54
N ASP A 61 -4.49 -50.48 -25.70
CA ASP A 61 -3.11 -50.15 -26.03
C ASP A 61 -2.16 -51.11 -25.30
N ASP A 62 -1.11 -51.54 -25.99
CA ASP A 62 -0.16 -52.57 -25.53
C ASP A 62 1.12 -51.99 -24.91
N THR A 63 1.10 -50.70 -24.54
CA THR A 63 2.23 -50.00 -23.95
C THR A 63 2.22 -49.99 -22.41
N LEU A 64 3.42 -49.98 -21.81
CA LEU A 64 3.60 -49.72 -20.38
C LEU A 64 3.04 -48.34 -19.97
N GLY A 65 3.06 -47.37 -20.89
CA GLY A 65 2.51 -46.03 -20.67
C GLY A 65 1.01 -46.06 -20.35
N SER A 66 0.23 -46.84 -21.10
CA SER A 66 -1.21 -46.96 -20.91
C SER A 66 -1.58 -47.71 -19.63
N LEU A 67 -0.79 -48.72 -19.23
CA LEU A 67 -0.91 -49.37 -17.91
C LEU A 67 -0.68 -48.37 -16.76
N LEU A 68 0.36 -47.52 -16.86
CA LEU A 68 0.66 -46.50 -15.85
C LEU A 68 -0.44 -45.43 -15.77
N GLN A 69 -0.98 -45.03 -16.92
CA GLN A 69 -2.05 -44.04 -17.01
C GLN A 69 -3.36 -44.56 -16.40
N ALA A 70 -3.70 -45.84 -16.63
CA ALA A 70 -4.85 -46.50 -16.00
C ALA A 70 -4.74 -46.53 -14.47
N HIS A 71 -3.55 -46.78 -13.94
CA HIS A 71 -3.27 -46.75 -12.50
C HIS A 71 -3.35 -45.33 -11.92
N GLN A 72 -2.77 -44.34 -12.60
CA GLN A 72 -2.83 -42.94 -12.17
C GLN A 72 -4.24 -42.35 -12.21
N ASN A 73 -5.11 -42.84 -13.11
CA ASN A 73 -6.49 -42.38 -13.25
C ASN A 73 -7.46 -42.97 -12.20
N GLY A 74 -6.96 -43.75 -11.23
CA GLY A 74 -7.77 -44.25 -10.12
C GLY A 74 -8.83 -45.28 -10.53
N ILE A 75 -8.57 -46.02 -11.61
CA ILE A 75 -9.37 -47.20 -11.97
C ILE A 75 -9.25 -48.21 -10.82
N ASP A 76 -10.36 -48.85 -10.45
CA ASP A 76 -10.37 -49.86 -9.38
C ASP A 76 -9.65 -51.11 -9.89
N ILE A 77 -8.37 -51.23 -9.53
CA ILE A 77 -7.47 -52.28 -10.02
C ILE A 77 -7.54 -53.48 -9.06
N PRO A 78 -7.80 -54.70 -9.56
CA PRO A 78 -7.76 -55.91 -8.73
C PRO A 78 -6.42 -56.08 -8.00
N LEU A 79 -6.45 -56.59 -6.77
CA LEU A 79 -5.25 -56.71 -5.93
C LEU A 79 -4.13 -57.53 -6.60
N GLU A 80 -4.47 -58.57 -7.37
CA GLU A 80 -3.48 -59.37 -8.11
C GLU A 80 -2.78 -58.57 -9.22
N VAL A 81 -3.52 -57.64 -9.86
CA VAL A 81 -3.00 -56.73 -10.88
C VAL A 81 -2.12 -55.66 -10.23
N THR A 82 -2.52 -55.11 -9.08
CA THR A 82 -1.69 -54.16 -8.32
C THR A 82 -0.37 -54.81 -7.90
N THR A 83 -0.40 -56.05 -7.43
CA THR A 83 0.80 -56.80 -7.03
C THR A 83 1.72 -57.02 -8.23
N GLY A 84 1.18 -57.44 -9.37
CA GLY A 84 1.96 -57.57 -10.60
C GLY A 84 2.51 -56.23 -11.11
N MET A 85 1.75 -55.14 -10.99
CA MET A 85 2.20 -53.79 -11.32
C MET A 85 3.34 -53.31 -10.41
N ASP A 86 3.25 -53.55 -9.10
CA ASP A 86 4.29 -53.19 -8.15
C ASP A 86 5.60 -53.91 -8.47
N ILE A 87 5.52 -55.18 -8.89
CA ILE A 87 6.69 -55.93 -9.36
C ILE A 87 7.29 -55.29 -10.61
N ILE A 88 6.47 -54.96 -11.62
CA ILE A 88 6.92 -54.31 -12.86
C ILE A 88 7.57 -52.94 -12.56
N LEU A 89 6.93 -52.14 -11.70
CA LEU A 89 7.41 -50.82 -11.28
C LEU A 89 8.70 -50.89 -10.46
N ALA A 90 8.93 -52.00 -9.75
CA ALA A 90 10.14 -52.24 -8.99
C ALA A 90 11.32 -52.75 -9.85
N ILE A 91 11.11 -53.10 -11.13
CA ILE A 91 12.20 -53.56 -12.01
C ILE A 91 13.15 -52.38 -12.31
N PRO A 92 14.45 -52.49 -11.97
CA PRO A 92 15.42 -51.47 -12.32
C PRO A 92 15.52 -51.28 -13.84
N ILE A 93 15.49 -50.03 -14.32
CA ILE A 93 15.62 -49.66 -15.74
C ILE A 93 16.79 -50.37 -16.46
N PRO A 94 17.98 -50.56 -15.85
CA PRO A 94 19.06 -51.31 -16.50
C PRO A 94 18.72 -52.77 -16.84
N LYS A 95 17.83 -53.39 -16.05
CA LYS A 95 17.34 -54.75 -16.33
C LYS A 95 16.31 -54.78 -17.46
N LEU A 96 15.57 -53.69 -17.68
CA LEU A 96 14.57 -53.59 -18.75
C LEU A 96 15.20 -53.33 -20.12
N SER A 97 16.27 -52.55 -20.19
CA SER A 97 16.91 -52.14 -21.46
C SER A 97 18.13 -52.96 -21.85
N GLY A 98 18.69 -53.75 -20.94
CA GLY A 98 20.02 -54.38 -21.11
C GLY A 98 21.17 -53.36 -21.16
N TYR A 99 20.87 -52.07 -20.97
CA TYR A 99 21.82 -50.97 -21.04
C TYR A 99 22.12 -50.47 -19.63
N HIS A 100 23.39 -50.50 -19.22
CA HIS A 100 23.79 -49.95 -17.93
C HIS A 100 23.95 -48.43 -18.06
N VAL A 101 23.05 -47.68 -17.45
CA VAL A 101 23.19 -46.22 -17.31
C VAL A 101 23.93 -45.97 -15.99
N PRO A 102 25.12 -45.33 -16.01
CA PRO A 102 25.86 -45.00 -14.80
C PRO A 102 25.02 -44.13 -13.85
N LEU A 103 25.24 -44.28 -12.54
CA LEU A 103 24.59 -43.38 -11.58
C LEU A 103 25.12 -41.96 -11.79
N LEU A 104 24.25 -40.96 -11.60
CA LEU A 104 24.62 -39.55 -11.74
C LEU A 104 25.80 -39.17 -10.84
N GLY A 105 25.88 -39.73 -9.63
CA GLY A 105 27.00 -39.49 -8.71
C GLY A 105 28.34 -39.97 -9.28
N ASP A 106 28.36 -41.13 -9.92
CA ASP A 106 29.59 -41.70 -10.51
C ASP A 106 30.04 -40.86 -11.72
N LEU A 107 29.09 -40.40 -12.54
CA LEU A 107 29.40 -39.49 -13.65
C LEU A 107 29.96 -38.15 -13.16
N ILE A 108 29.46 -37.62 -12.03
CA ILE A 108 29.97 -36.39 -11.41
C ILE A 108 31.43 -36.60 -10.96
N ASP A 109 31.73 -37.73 -10.33
CA ASP A 109 33.09 -38.05 -9.89
C ASP A 109 34.03 -38.21 -11.11
N GLU A 110 33.57 -38.88 -12.16
CA GLU A 110 34.30 -39.01 -13.43
C GLU A 110 34.57 -37.64 -14.08
N LEU A 111 33.61 -36.72 -14.06
CA LEU A 111 33.77 -35.38 -14.62
C LEU A 111 34.85 -34.61 -13.85
N ILE A 112 34.83 -34.68 -12.53
CA ILE A 112 35.82 -33.99 -11.69
C ILE A 112 37.21 -34.59 -11.83
N ALA A 113 37.31 -35.90 -12.11
CA ALA A 113 38.59 -36.56 -12.39
C ALA A 113 39.28 -36.05 -13.67
N GLU A 114 38.57 -35.37 -14.57
CA GLU A 114 39.18 -34.69 -15.73
C GLU A 114 40.03 -33.47 -15.30
N ALA A 115 39.81 -32.91 -14.11
CA ALA A 115 40.64 -31.82 -13.60
C ALA A 115 42.05 -32.31 -13.23
N GLY A 116 43.05 -31.45 -13.46
CA GLY A 116 44.43 -31.76 -13.08
C GLY A 116 44.66 -31.78 -11.56
N ASP A 117 43.87 -31.02 -10.80
CA ASP A 117 43.85 -31.02 -9.33
C ASP A 117 42.37 -30.93 -8.87
N SER A 118 41.68 -32.09 -8.85
CA SER A 118 40.27 -32.22 -8.48
C SER A 118 39.96 -31.58 -7.13
N ASP A 119 40.78 -31.87 -6.13
CA ASP A 119 40.59 -31.39 -4.76
C ASP A 119 40.68 -29.87 -4.69
N LEU A 120 41.62 -29.25 -5.44
CA LEU A 120 41.73 -27.79 -5.49
C LEU A 120 40.53 -27.18 -6.18
N PHE A 121 40.10 -27.78 -7.29
CA PHE A 121 38.95 -27.31 -8.05
C PHE A 121 37.68 -27.36 -7.21
N VAL A 122 37.38 -28.51 -6.59
CA VAL A 122 36.19 -28.69 -5.73
C VAL A 122 36.25 -27.72 -4.55
N ALA A 123 37.39 -27.65 -3.84
CA ALA A 123 37.53 -26.73 -2.71
C ALA A 123 37.31 -25.26 -3.10
N ARG A 124 37.76 -24.85 -4.29
CA ARG A 124 37.65 -23.45 -4.73
C ARG A 124 36.30 -23.10 -5.34
N GLU A 125 35.77 -23.94 -6.22
CA GLU A 125 34.62 -23.60 -7.07
C GLU A 125 33.30 -24.25 -6.60
N CYS A 126 33.41 -25.36 -5.87
CA CYS A 126 32.28 -26.20 -5.43
C CYS A 126 32.15 -26.22 -3.90
N SER A 127 32.54 -25.15 -3.22
CA SER A 127 32.35 -25.02 -1.77
C SER A 127 31.35 -23.92 -1.45
N GLN A 128 30.49 -24.16 -0.46
CA GLN A 128 29.62 -23.13 0.11
C GLN A 128 30.41 -21.92 0.62
N HIS A 129 31.54 -22.19 1.29
CA HIS A 129 32.47 -21.18 1.76
C HIS A 129 33.71 -21.20 0.87
N THR A 130 33.70 -20.38 -0.17
CA THR A 130 34.77 -20.31 -1.18
C THR A 130 36.05 -19.71 -0.58
N PRO A 131 37.09 -20.51 -0.26
CA PRO A 131 38.31 -20.00 0.37
C PRO A 131 39.04 -19.06 -0.57
N THR A 132 39.70 -18.03 -0.06
CA THR A 132 40.42 -17.07 -0.92
C THR A 132 41.61 -17.72 -1.62
N LEU A 133 42.06 -17.12 -2.74
CA LEU A 133 43.25 -17.60 -3.45
C LEU A 133 44.51 -17.52 -2.57
N GLU A 134 44.58 -16.52 -1.68
CA GLU A 134 45.63 -16.44 -0.66
C GLU A 134 45.56 -17.60 0.34
N GLU A 135 44.38 -17.91 0.89
CA GLU A 135 44.18 -19.02 1.84
C GLU A 135 44.56 -20.38 1.25
N LEU A 136 44.12 -20.66 0.02
CA LEU A 136 44.48 -21.88 -0.70
C LEU A 136 45.97 -21.94 -1.04
N GLY A 137 46.58 -20.79 -1.33
CA GLY A 137 48.02 -20.68 -1.55
C GLY A 137 48.81 -21.04 -0.29
N ALA A 138 48.42 -20.47 0.85
CA ALA A 138 49.05 -20.75 2.13
C ALA A 138 48.89 -22.22 2.54
N SER A 139 47.70 -22.79 2.44
CA SER A 139 47.44 -24.18 2.85
C SER A 139 48.15 -25.22 1.99
N ARG A 140 48.41 -24.91 0.71
CA ARG A 140 49.09 -25.83 -0.23
C ARG A 140 50.53 -25.44 -0.55
N ASN A 141 51.12 -24.49 0.17
CA ASN A 141 52.47 -23.97 -0.05
C ASN A 141 52.73 -23.54 -1.52
N ARG A 142 51.80 -22.77 -2.09
CA ARG A 142 51.85 -22.25 -3.46
C ARG A 142 51.52 -20.76 -3.47
N THR A 143 51.98 -20.04 -4.50
CA THR A 143 51.60 -18.63 -4.65
C THR A 143 50.14 -18.50 -5.05
N ARG A 144 49.49 -17.40 -4.62
CA ARG A 144 48.14 -17.01 -5.03
C ARG A 144 47.94 -17.09 -6.55
N GLU A 145 48.91 -16.60 -7.30
CA GLU A 145 48.88 -16.61 -8.77
C GLU A 145 48.93 -18.04 -9.33
N ARG A 146 49.71 -18.93 -8.71
CA ARG A 146 49.75 -20.34 -9.15
C ARG A 146 48.43 -21.05 -8.90
N ILE A 147 47.78 -20.81 -7.76
CA ILE A 147 46.43 -21.34 -7.49
C ILE A 147 45.43 -20.83 -8.53
N ARG A 148 45.42 -19.53 -8.81
CA ARG A 148 44.56 -18.92 -9.83
C ARG A 148 44.70 -19.61 -11.19
N GLN A 149 45.93 -19.84 -11.63
CA GLN A 149 46.22 -20.48 -12.92
C GLN A 149 45.73 -21.92 -12.98
N ILE A 150 45.91 -22.70 -11.91
CA ILE A 150 45.46 -24.10 -11.86
C ILE A 150 43.94 -24.16 -11.91
N VAL A 151 43.25 -23.38 -11.06
CA VAL A 151 41.78 -23.35 -11.01
C VAL A 151 41.21 -22.89 -12.36
N ALA A 152 41.77 -21.86 -12.98
CA ALA A 152 41.31 -21.38 -14.28
C ALA A 152 41.49 -22.43 -15.39
N ARG A 153 42.62 -23.15 -15.38
CA ARG A 153 42.87 -24.26 -16.31
C ARG A 153 41.87 -25.39 -16.09
N ASP A 154 41.70 -25.85 -14.86
CA ASP A 154 40.86 -27.00 -14.54
C ASP A 154 39.37 -26.68 -14.77
N THR A 155 38.94 -25.45 -14.48
CA THR A 155 37.61 -24.93 -14.86
C THR A 155 37.37 -25.04 -16.36
N LYS A 156 38.37 -24.68 -17.18
CA LYS A 156 38.27 -24.77 -18.64
C LYS A 156 38.14 -26.23 -19.08
N ILE A 157 38.97 -27.12 -18.54
CA ILE A 157 38.95 -28.56 -18.86
C ILE A 157 37.57 -29.16 -18.54
N ILE A 158 37.04 -28.91 -17.34
CA ILE A 158 35.72 -29.44 -16.94
C ILE A 158 34.61 -28.90 -17.85
N ARG A 159 34.64 -27.61 -18.20
CA ARG A 159 33.65 -27.02 -19.13
C ARG A 159 33.73 -27.63 -20.53
N GLU A 160 34.93 -27.92 -21.02
CA GLU A 160 35.12 -28.60 -22.30
C GLU A 160 34.62 -30.06 -22.23
N ALA A 161 34.95 -30.80 -21.16
CA ALA A 161 34.45 -32.15 -20.93
C ALA A 161 32.92 -32.20 -20.89
N LEU A 162 32.28 -31.23 -20.22
CA LEU A 162 30.81 -31.09 -20.18
C LEU A 162 30.16 -30.94 -21.55
N THR A 163 30.87 -30.62 -22.63
CA THR A 163 30.27 -30.54 -23.98
C THR A 163 30.16 -31.90 -24.69
N THR A 164 30.88 -32.91 -24.19
CA THR A 164 30.92 -34.25 -24.80
C THR A 164 29.64 -35.05 -24.53
N GLU A 165 29.34 -36.05 -25.37
CA GLU A 165 28.18 -36.93 -25.16
C GLU A 165 28.28 -37.74 -23.87
N ARG A 166 29.50 -38.10 -23.43
CA ARG A 166 29.76 -38.84 -22.18
C ARG A 166 29.10 -38.21 -20.95
N PHE A 167 29.11 -36.87 -20.87
CA PHE A 167 28.57 -36.13 -19.72
C PHE A 167 27.20 -35.49 -19.99
N GLN A 168 26.47 -35.96 -21.01
CA GLN A 168 25.14 -35.46 -21.34
C GLN A 168 24.15 -35.57 -20.17
N SER A 169 24.17 -36.68 -19.42
CA SER A 169 23.29 -36.88 -18.26
C SER A 169 23.53 -35.85 -17.16
N ILE A 170 24.76 -35.37 -16.98
CA ILE A 170 25.06 -34.29 -16.03
C ILE A 170 24.45 -32.98 -16.50
N ARG A 171 24.51 -32.68 -17.81
CA ARG A 171 23.84 -31.49 -18.37
C ARG A 171 22.33 -31.55 -18.18
N TRP A 172 21.70 -32.71 -18.40
CA TRP A 172 20.27 -32.90 -18.13
C TRP A 172 19.94 -32.72 -16.65
N ALA A 173 20.75 -33.27 -15.75
CA ALA A 173 20.56 -33.07 -14.31
C ALA A 173 20.73 -31.60 -13.90
N ALA A 174 21.69 -30.90 -14.49
CA ALA A 174 21.91 -29.47 -14.25
C ALA A 174 20.73 -28.62 -14.75
N GLU A 175 20.16 -28.97 -15.91
CA GLU A 175 18.98 -28.31 -16.44
C GLU A 175 17.74 -28.58 -15.57
N GLN A 176 17.55 -29.83 -15.14
CA GLN A 176 16.48 -30.17 -14.20
C GLN A 176 16.63 -29.43 -12.87
N LEU A 177 17.86 -29.27 -12.38
CA LEU A 177 18.14 -28.45 -11.20
C LEU A 177 17.73 -26.99 -11.44
N ARG A 178 18.02 -26.42 -12.61
CA ARG A 178 17.57 -25.06 -12.95
C ARG A 178 16.04 -24.96 -12.96
N ILE A 179 15.36 -25.93 -13.57
CA ILE A 179 13.90 -26.02 -13.59
C ILE A 179 13.31 -26.01 -12.17
N GLU A 180 13.89 -26.80 -11.26
CA GLU A 180 13.37 -26.94 -9.89
C GLU A 180 13.69 -25.77 -8.97
N LEU A 181 14.89 -25.19 -9.09
CA LEU A 181 15.37 -24.13 -8.22
C LEU A 181 14.96 -22.73 -8.73
N GLY A 182 14.85 -22.53 -10.05
CA GLY A 182 14.63 -21.22 -10.65
C GLY A 182 15.81 -20.27 -10.44
N ILE A 183 15.61 -18.98 -10.67
CA ILE A 183 16.68 -17.96 -10.64
C ILE A 183 17.26 -17.74 -9.23
N LEU A 184 16.47 -18.01 -8.18
CA LEU A 184 16.82 -17.81 -6.78
C LEU A 184 16.06 -18.79 -5.89
N ILE A 185 16.76 -19.37 -4.91
CA ILE A 185 16.13 -20.25 -3.93
C ILE A 185 16.86 -20.26 -2.57
N PRO A 186 16.15 -20.30 -1.41
CA PRO A 186 16.79 -20.43 -0.10
C PRO A 186 17.55 -21.76 0.06
N ILE A 187 18.71 -21.74 0.72
CA ILE A 187 19.61 -22.91 0.87
C ILE A 187 18.96 -24.05 1.69
N ASP A 188 18.00 -23.71 2.55
CA ASP A 188 17.26 -24.64 3.41
C ASP A 188 15.96 -25.17 2.77
N HIS A 189 15.66 -24.77 1.54
CA HIS A 189 14.47 -25.19 0.81
C HIS A 189 14.44 -26.71 0.57
N GLY A 190 13.25 -27.31 0.64
CA GLY A 190 13.07 -28.77 0.59
C GLY A 190 13.61 -29.44 -0.67
N CYS A 191 13.60 -28.76 -1.82
CA CYS A 191 14.19 -29.32 -3.05
C CYS A 191 15.71 -29.49 -2.96
N ILE A 192 16.43 -28.55 -2.32
CA ILE A 192 17.88 -28.67 -2.12
C ILE A 192 18.18 -29.85 -1.21
N LYS A 193 17.38 -30.02 -0.13
CA LYS A 193 17.51 -31.18 0.77
C LYS A 193 17.38 -32.50 0.00
N ARG A 194 16.37 -32.64 -0.86
CA ARG A 194 16.20 -33.85 -1.70
C ARG A 194 17.41 -34.13 -2.60
N TRP A 195 17.98 -33.09 -3.23
CA TRP A 195 19.16 -33.25 -4.07
C TRP A 195 20.40 -33.65 -3.26
N ARG A 196 20.60 -33.06 -2.08
CA ARG A 196 21.66 -33.42 -1.15
C ARG A 196 21.51 -34.84 -0.60
N GLU A 197 20.30 -35.25 -0.25
CA GLU A 197 20.02 -36.63 0.19
C GLU A 197 20.30 -37.65 -0.91
N ARG A 198 19.99 -37.31 -2.17
CA ARG A 198 20.21 -38.18 -3.33
C ARG A 198 21.69 -38.30 -3.72
N LEU A 199 22.45 -37.20 -3.70
CA LEU A 199 23.81 -37.16 -4.24
C LEU A 199 24.91 -37.14 -3.17
N GLY A 200 24.59 -36.74 -1.94
CA GLY A 200 25.57 -36.30 -0.96
C GLY A 200 25.97 -34.83 -1.17
N GLU A 201 26.58 -34.24 -0.14
CA GLU A 201 26.88 -32.79 -0.11
C GLU A 201 27.87 -32.36 -1.20
N GLU A 202 28.98 -33.08 -1.35
CA GLU A 202 30.06 -32.72 -2.28
C GLU A 202 29.59 -32.78 -3.75
N ARG A 203 28.95 -33.89 -4.13
CA ARG A 203 28.42 -34.08 -5.50
C ARG A 203 27.29 -33.09 -5.81
N PHE A 204 26.47 -32.73 -4.82
CA PHE A 204 25.49 -31.67 -4.99
C PHE A 204 26.15 -30.32 -5.29
N GLU A 205 27.20 -29.94 -4.54
CA GLU A 205 27.88 -28.66 -4.76
C GLU A 205 28.60 -28.59 -6.13
N ILE A 206 29.07 -29.73 -6.64
CA ILE A 206 29.57 -29.84 -8.02
C ILE A 206 28.43 -29.63 -9.01
N LEU A 207 27.30 -30.33 -8.86
CA LEU A 207 26.14 -30.18 -9.74
C LEU A 207 25.59 -28.74 -9.72
N ARG A 208 25.55 -28.10 -8.54
CA ARG A 208 25.20 -26.69 -8.35
C ARG A 208 26.11 -25.78 -9.18
N TRP A 209 27.43 -26.01 -9.14
CA TRP A 209 28.40 -25.25 -9.94
C TRP A 209 28.18 -25.47 -11.43
N VAL A 210 27.96 -26.71 -11.88
CA VAL A 210 27.66 -27.04 -13.29
C VAL A 210 26.38 -26.33 -13.75
N ALA A 211 25.36 -26.29 -12.89
CA ALA A 211 24.12 -25.57 -13.15
C ALA A 211 24.29 -24.04 -13.15
N GLY A 212 25.41 -23.51 -12.68
CA GLY A 212 25.74 -22.08 -12.72
C GLY A 212 25.23 -21.28 -11.52
N TYR A 213 24.79 -21.95 -10.46
CA TYR A 213 24.40 -21.28 -9.23
C TYR A 213 25.64 -20.78 -8.49
N VAL A 214 25.46 -19.78 -7.64
CA VAL A 214 26.43 -19.29 -6.65
C VAL A 214 25.73 -19.11 -5.31
N HIS A 215 26.48 -19.27 -4.22
CA HIS A 215 25.98 -19.00 -2.87
C HIS A 215 25.90 -17.49 -2.63
N ASP A 216 24.78 -17.05 -2.09
CA ASP A 216 24.50 -15.66 -1.72
C ASP A 216 23.86 -15.62 -0.33
N SER A 217 24.71 -15.53 0.70
CA SER A 217 24.37 -15.53 2.12
C SER A 217 23.49 -16.71 2.56
N THR A 218 22.19 -16.65 2.29
CA THR A 218 21.17 -17.63 2.67
C THR A 218 20.48 -18.29 1.48
N SER A 219 20.88 -17.95 0.24
CA SER A 219 20.23 -18.41 -0.99
C SER A 219 21.25 -18.92 -2.02
N LEU A 220 20.79 -19.77 -2.93
CA LEU A 220 21.45 -20.05 -4.19
C LEU A 220 20.86 -19.15 -5.26
N ILE A 221 21.71 -18.50 -6.04
CA ILE A 221 21.31 -17.59 -7.12
C ILE A 221 21.96 -17.97 -8.45
N LEU A 222 21.22 -17.88 -9.55
CA LEU A 222 21.71 -18.21 -10.88
C LEU A 222 22.57 -17.05 -11.43
N GLY A 223 23.86 -17.08 -11.12
CA GLY A 223 24.78 -15.99 -11.44
C GLY A 223 24.62 -14.74 -10.57
N LYS A 224 25.53 -13.77 -10.73
CA LYS A 224 25.66 -12.61 -9.82
C LYS A 224 24.55 -11.56 -9.96
N LYS A 225 23.77 -11.61 -11.05
CA LYS A 225 22.73 -10.61 -11.36
C LYS A 225 21.30 -11.11 -11.13
N ALA A 226 21.13 -12.37 -10.74
CA ALA A 226 19.84 -13.01 -10.49
C ALA A 226 18.87 -12.17 -9.65
N ARG A 227 19.32 -11.58 -8.53
CA ARG A 227 18.46 -10.72 -7.70
C ARG A 227 18.01 -9.45 -8.41
N SER A 228 18.91 -8.78 -9.13
CA SER A 228 18.56 -7.58 -9.89
C SER A 228 17.64 -7.89 -11.05
N GLU A 229 17.85 -9.04 -11.72
CA GLU A 229 17.00 -9.52 -12.81
C GLU A 229 15.61 -9.88 -12.31
N LEU A 230 15.50 -10.61 -11.18
CA LEU A 230 14.22 -10.91 -10.54
C LEU A 230 13.49 -9.62 -10.13
N LYS A 231 14.18 -8.68 -9.49
CA LYS A 231 13.60 -7.39 -9.12
C LYS A 231 13.07 -6.63 -10.33
N GLN A 232 13.84 -6.61 -11.42
CA GLN A 232 13.43 -5.92 -12.64
C GLN A 232 12.23 -6.59 -13.30
N ALA A 233 12.25 -7.92 -13.45
CA ALA A 233 11.13 -8.66 -14.02
C ALA A 233 9.83 -8.47 -13.21
N LEU A 234 9.93 -8.50 -11.87
CA LEU A 234 8.80 -8.21 -10.99
C LEU A 234 8.29 -6.77 -11.20
N ASN A 235 9.18 -5.78 -11.21
CA ASN A 235 8.79 -4.39 -11.44
C ASN A 235 8.10 -4.19 -12.80
N ASP A 236 8.62 -4.81 -13.86
CA ASP A 236 8.08 -4.71 -15.21
C ASP A 236 6.69 -5.38 -15.31
N ALA A 237 6.52 -6.55 -14.67
CA ALA A 237 5.24 -7.26 -14.60
C ALA A 237 4.17 -6.51 -13.76
N ILE A 238 4.60 -5.88 -12.68
CA ILE A 238 3.76 -5.11 -11.76
C ILE A 238 3.36 -3.77 -12.41
N GLY A 239 4.31 -3.04 -12.98
CA GLY A 239 4.12 -1.69 -13.50
C GLY A 239 3.52 -0.72 -12.47
N ASP A 240 2.54 0.06 -12.90
CA ASP A 240 1.83 1.03 -12.06
C ASP A 240 0.58 0.46 -11.36
N LYS A 241 0.37 -0.87 -11.44
CA LYS A 241 -0.79 -1.51 -10.82
C LYS A 241 -0.75 -1.30 -9.31
N TRP A 242 -1.92 -1.12 -8.71
CA TRP A 242 -2.10 -1.04 -7.26
C TRP A 242 -2.75 -2.31 -6.69
N LEU A 243 -3.32 -3.16 -7.54
CA LEU A 243 -3.94 -4.43 -7.21
C LEU A 243 -3.51 -5.47 -8.25
N ILE A 244 -3.06 -6.64 -7.79
CA ILE A 244 -2.47 -7.67 -8.65
C ILE A 244 -2.92 -9.06 -8.20
N GLU A 245 -3.36 -9.87 -9.16
CA GLU A 245 -3.57 -11.30 -8.93
C GLU A 245 -2.21 -12.02 -8.98
N THR A 246 -1.92 -12.81 -7.95
CA THR A 246 -0.65 -13.54 -7.82
C THR A 246 -0.42 -14.49 -8.99
N LYS A 247 -1.46 -15.17 -9.48
CA LYS A 247 -1.36 -16.06 -10.64
C LYS A 247 -0.94 -15.33 -11.91
N ASP A 248 -1.53 -14.17 -12.18
CA ASP A 248 -1.19 -13.33 -13.33
C ASP A 248 0.24 -12.80 -13.22
N LEU A 249 0.64 -12.35 -12.02
CA LEU A 249 2.00 -11.92 -11.77
C LEU A 249 2.99 -13.03 -12.12
N ILE A 250 2.81 -14.23 -11.56
CA ILE A 250 3.72 -15.36 -11.81
C ILE A 250 3.73 -15.76 -13.28
N THR A 251 2.57 -15.80 -13.94
CA THR A 251 2.47 -16.20 -15.36
C THR A 251 3.12 -15.17 -16.29
N SER A 252 3.19 -13.91 -15.88
CA SER A 252 3.81 -12.82 -16.66
C SER A 252 5.33 -12.74 -16.55
N LEU A 253 5.96 -13.49 -15.64
CA LEU A 253 7.40 -13.47 -15.46
C LEU A 253 8.10 -14.31 -16.55
N ASP A 254 8.92 -13.65 -17.36
CA ASP A 254 9.80 -14.30 -18.36
C ASP A 254 11.08 -14.88 -17.71
N ILE A 255 11.04 -15.12 -16.41
CA ILE A 255 12.13 -15.72 -15.65
C ILE A 255 11.58 -16.89 -14.87
N LEU A 256 12.33 -17.98 -14.87
CA LEU A 256 11.96 -19.14 -14.08
C LEU A 256 12.18 -18.83 -12.60
N VAL A 257 11.11 -18.70 -11.84
CA VAL A 257 11.15 -18.48 -10.39
C VAL A 257 9.99 -19.21 -9.75
N ARG A 258 10.22 -19.76 -8.56
CA ARG A 258 9.15 -20.43 -7.81
C ARG A 258 8.13 -19.39 -7.31
N PRO A 259 6.81 -19.65 -7.42
CA PRO A 259 5.79 -18.70 -7.00
C PRO A 259 5.99 -18.16 -5.58
N GLU A 260 6.26 -19.03 -4.62
CA GLU A 260 6.46 -18.69 -3.22
C GLU A 260 7.67 -17.75 -3.00
N ILE A 261 8.71 -17.87 -3.83
CA ILE A 261 9.91 -17.04 -3.76
C ILE A 261 9.65 -15.66 -4.38
N ALA A 262 9.00 -15.62 -5.55
CA ALA A 262 8.62 -14.37 -6.19
C ALA A 262 7.68 -13.54 -5.30
N LEU A 263 6.68 -14.19 -4.70
CA LEU A 263 5.75 -13.53 -3.77
C LEU A 263 6.46 -13.07 -2.49
N GLY A 264 7.34 -13.91 -1.92
CA GLY A 264 8.18 -13.51 -0.79
C GLY A 264 9.00 -12.25 -1.10
N PHE A 265 9.62 -12.19 -2.27
CA PHE A 265 10.41 -11.05 -2.72
C PHE A 265 9.58 -9.76 -2.83
N VAL A 266 8.35 -9.83 -3.33
CA VAL A 266 7.42 -8.68 -3.40
C VAL A 266 7.03 -8.22 -1.99
N LEU A 267 6.68 -9.14 -1.10
CA LEU A 267 6.24 -8.83 0.27
C LEU A 267 7.37 -8.25 1.12
N GLU A 268 8.61 -8.72 0.95
CA GLU A 268 9.80 -8.22 1.64
C GLU A 268 10.06 -6.72 1.40
N THR A 269 9.55 -6.14 0.31
CA THR A 269 9.64 -4.69 0.07
C THR A 269 8.87 -3.85 1.11
N GLY A 270 7.90 -4.45 1.80
CA GLY A 270 6.96 -3.75 2.69
C GLY A 270 5.98 -2.83 1.97
N GLN A 271 6.03 -2.77 0.64
CA GLN A 271 5.16 -1.92 -0.19
C GLN A 271 3.86 -2.64 -0.57
N TRP A 272 3.75 -3.94 -0.32
CA TRP A 272 2.63 -4.78 -0.72
C TRP A 272 2.07 -5.54 0.48
N ARG A 273 0.78 -5.83 0.43
CA ARG A 273 0.07 -6.66 1.40
C ARG A 273 -0.68 -7.75 0.67
N ASP A 274 -0.59 -8.96 1.20
CA ASP A 274 -1.51 -10.04 0.86
C ASP A 274 -2.87 -9.76 1.53
N ILE A 275 -3.92 -9.69 0.72
CA ILE A 275 -5.30 -9.47 1.17
C ILE A 275 -6.17 -10.74 1.07
N GLY A 276 -5.55 -11.89 0.81
CA GLY A 276 -6.22 -13.19 0.64
C GLY A 276 -6.63 -13.47 -0.81
N ASP A 277 -7.09 -14.70 -1.03
CA ASP A 277 -7.63 -15.19 -2.30
C ASP A 277 -6.70 -14.99 -3.52
N GLY A 278 -5.39 -14.96 -3.27
CA GLY A 278 -4.39 -14.78 -4.33
C GLY A 278 -4.23 -13.34 -4.80
N TRP A 279 -4.59 -12.33 -4.00
CA TRP A 279 -4.47 -10.92 -4.35
C TRP A 279 -3.43 -10.18 -3.51
N LEU A 280 -2.62 -9.36 -4.20
CA LEU A 280 -1.69 -8.42 -3.59
C LEU A 280 -2.18 -6.98 -3.78
N LEU A 281 -2.22 -6.25 -2.68
CA LEU A 281 -2.59 -4.85 -2.63
C LEU A 281 -1.36 -4.00 -2.33
N ARG A 282 -1.11 -3.00 -3.18
CA ARG A 282 -0.08 -2.00 -2.92
C ARG A 282 -0.47 -1.21 -1.67
N TRP A 283 0.43 -1.06 -0.71
CA TRP A 283 0.17 -0.45 0.59
C TRP A 283 1.23 0.56 1.05
N ASP A 284 2.07 1.01 0.13
CA ASP A 284 2.98 2.14 0.29
C ASP A 284 2.27 3.50 0.22
N GLY A 285 3.03 4.56 0.51
CA GLY A 285 2.59 5.94 0.31
C GLY A 285 1.78 6.54 1.45
N ALA A 286 1.27 7.74 1.17
CA ALA A 286 0.51 8.54 2.13
C ALA A 286 -0.89 7.94 2.40
N ILE A 287 -1.53 8.38 3.48
CA ILE A 287 -2.83 7.85 3.93
C ILE A 287 -3.92 7.99 2.86
N GLN A 288 -3.82 8.99 1.98
CA GLN A 288 -4.77 9.25 0.90
C GLN A 288 -4.74 8.16 -0.17
N HIS A 289 -3.55 7.69 -0.55
CA HIS A 289 -3.42 6.57 -1.50
C HIS A 289 -4.02 5.29 -0.91
N LYS A 290 -3.85 5.08 0.40
CA LYS A 290 -4.46 3.95 1.10
C LYS A 290 -5.97 4.10 1.18
N ALA A 291 -6.48 5.30 1.48
CA ALA A 291 -7.91 5.60 1.48
C ALA A 291 -8.53 5.38 0.09
N GLU A 292 -7.90 5.83 -0.98
CA GLU A 292 -8.33 5.54 -2.35
C GLU A 292 -8.43 4.03 -2.59
N ARG A 293 -7.39 3.26 -2.24
CA ARG A 293 -7.38 1.81 -2.40
C ARG A 293 -8.48 1.13 -1.59
N VAL A 294 -8.72 1.57 -0.35
CA VAL A 294 -9.82 1.08 0.49
C VAL A 294 -11.18 1.39 -0.15
N LEU A 295 -11.39 2.61 -0.66
CA LEU A 295 -12.63 2.98 -1.35
C LEU A 295 -12.84 2.15 -2.62
N ARG A 296 -11.79 1.93 -3.42
CA ARG A 296 -11.84 1.07 -4.61
C ARG A 296 -12.23 -0.36 -4.25
N LEU A 297 -11.72 -0.90 -3.15
CA LEU A 297 -12.07 -2.25 -2.68
C LEU A 297 -13.49 -2.31 -2.09
N ALA A 298 -13.87 -1.31 -1.30
CA ALA A 298 -15.18 -1.26 -0.64
C ALA A 298 -16.32 -0.91 -1.60
N CYS A 299 -16.01 -0.31 -2.76
CA CYS A 299 -16.97 0.12 -3.79
C CYS A 299 -18.11 1.01 -3.26
N ARG A 300 -17.86 1.78 -2.20
CA ARG A 300 -18.84 2.70 -1.59
C ARG A 300 -18.15 3.90 -0.96
N PRO A 301 -18.84 5.05 -0.84
CA PRO A 301 -18.35 6.16 -0.03
C PRO A 301 -18.21 5.76 1.44
N MET A 302 -17.18 6.27 2.10
CA MET A 302 -16.87 5.96 3.51
C MET A 302 -16.53 7.24 4.28
N THR A 303 -16.84 7.29 5.57
CA THR A 303 -16.42 8.39 6.43
C THR A 303 -14.92 8.32 6.72
N PRO A 304 -14.29 9.44 7.16
CA PRO A 304 -12.88 9.42 7.54
C PRO A 304 -12.57 8.45 8.68
N ASP A 305 -13.52 8.25 9.61
CA ASP A 305 -13.38 7.28 10.70
C ASP A 305 -13.36 5.85 10.16
N GLU A 306 -14.31 5.49 9.29
CA GLU A 306 -14.33 4.17 8.64
C GLU A 306 -13.04 3.91 7.84
N LEU A 307 -12.51 4.93 7.17
CA LEU A 307 -11.26 4.82 6.40
C LEU A 307 -10.04 4.66 7.30
N VAL A 308 -9.92 5.44 8.37
CA VAL A 308 -8.81 5.31 9.33
C VAL A 308 -8.85 3.93 9.99
N ASP A 309 -10.03 3.43 10.34
CA ASP A 309 -10.20 2.10 10.90
C ASP A 309 -9.80 1.00 9.91
N ALA A 310 -10.23 1.10 8.64
CA ALA A 310 -9.83 0.16 7.59
C ALA A 310 -8.33 0.20 7.29
N ILE A 311 -7.71 1.39 7.35
CA ILE A 311 -6.27 1.58 7.10
C ILE A 311 -5.42 1.11 8.30
N GLY A 312 -5.97 1.19 9.52
CA GLY A 312 -5.36 0.79 10.78
C GLY A 312 -4.33 1.77 11.34
N HIS A 313 -4.19 2.97 10.76
CA HIS A 313 -3.34 4.06 11.26
C HIS A 313 -3.73 5.41 10.66
N GLY A 314 -3.27 6.49 11.28
CA GLY A 314 -3.49 7.86 10.82
C GLY A 314 -4.50 8.62 11.68
N SER A 315 -4.97 9.75 11.17
CA SER A 315 -5.97 10.57 11.84
C SER A 315 -7.01 11.09 10.86
N VAL A 316 -8.23 11.28 11.35
CA VAL A 316 -9.32 11.91 10.61
C VAL A 316 -8.91 13.26 10.02
N GLY A 317 -8.12 14.05 10.77
CA GLY A 317 -7.63 15.35 10.31
C GLY A 317 -6.76 15.26 9.05
N SER A 318 -6.00 14.17 8.89
CA SER A 318 -5.13 13.94 7.73
C SER A 318 -5.92 13.66 6.43
N LEU A 319 -7.17 13.20 6.54
CA LEU A 319 -8.08 12.97 5.41
C LEU A 319 -8.94 14.20 5.09
N LYS A 320 -9.14 15.12 6.05
CA LYS A 320 -10.06 16.27 5.90
C LYS A 320 -9.50 17.48 5.15
N ASN A 321 -8.19 17.70 5.19
CA ASN A 321 -7.60 19.03 4.91
C ASN A 321 -6.59 19.05 3.75
N GLN A 322 -6.86 18.44 2.58
CA GLN A 322 -5.88 18.43 1.49
C GLN A 322 -6.43 18.75 0.10
N HIS A 323 -5.79 19.72 -0.55
CA HIS A 323 -6.03 20.12 -1.94
C HIS A 323 -5.37 19.14 -2.91
N GLY A 324 -6.03 18.87 -4.06
CA GLY A 324 -5.48 18.05 -5.14
C GLY A 324 -5.65 16.53 -4.99
N SER A 325 -6.46 16.07 -4.02
CA SER A 325 -6.74 14.65 -3.85
C SER A 325 -7.79 14.12 -4.84
N THR A 326 -7.71 12.84 -5.18
CA THR A 326 -8.73 12.08 -5.95
C THR A 326 -10.02 11.88 -5.15
N LEU A 327 -10.03 12.22 -3.87
CA LEU A 327 -11.15 12.06 -2.96
C LEU A 327 -11.98 13.34 -2.93
N ILE A 328 -13.30 13.19 -2.98
CA ILE A 328 -14.26 14.28 -2.83
C ILE A 328 -15.17 14.00 -1.64
N ARG A 329 -15.57 15.06 -0.94
CA ARG A 329 -16.64 14.98 0.05
C ARG A 329 -17.97 15.04 -0.66
N ILE A 330 -18.90 14.14 -0.33
CA ILE A 330 -20.19 14.06 -1.03
C ILE A 330 -21.39 14.48 -0.17
N ASP A 331 -21.21 14.69 1.14
CA ASP A 331 -22.29 15.08 2.05
C ASP A 331 -21.81 15.73 3.36
N LYS A 332 -22.77 16.10 4.22
CA LYS A 332 -22.48 16.71 5.52
C LYS A 332 -21.83 15.75 6.53
N GLU A 333 -22.06 14.45 6.39
CA GLU A 333 -21.44 13.38 7.20
C GLU A 333 -19.96 13.19 6.86
N LEU A 334 -19.45 13.94 5.88
CA LEU A 334 -18.06 13.89 5.44
C LEU A 334 -17.70 12.57 4.77
N ARG A 335 -18.68 11.85 4.18
CA ARG A 335 -18.37 10.68 3.36
C ARG A 335 -17.48 11.10 2.20
N LEU A 336 -16.38 10.37 2.04
CA LEU A 336 -15.41 10.53 0.98
C LEU A 336 -15.70 9.49 -0.10
N ALA A 337 -15.65 9.94 -1.35
CA ALA A 337 -15.83 9.13 -2.55
C ALA A 337 -14.69 9.41 -3.53
N LEU A 338 -14.47 8.50 -4.50
CA LEU A 338 -13.57 8.78 -5.60
C LEU A 338 -14.23 9.76 -6.57
N ARG A 339 -13.46 10.75 -7.04
CA ARG A 339 -13.94 11.76 -7.99
C ARG A 339 -14.51 11.14 -9.27
N GLU A 340 -13.93 10.04 -9.73
CA GLU A 340 -14.37 9.31 -10.94
C GLU A 340 -15.75 8.64 -10.79
N TRP A 341 -16.30 8.52 -9.56
CA TRP A 341 -17.62 7.91 -9.34
C TRP A 341 -18.78 8.82 -9.71
N GLY A 342 -18.53 10.08 -10.08
CA GLY A 342 -19.55 10.99 -10.60
C GLY A 342 -20.46 11.63 -9.54
N TYR A 343 -20.12 11.54 -8.25
CA TYR A 343 -20.80 12.30 -7.21
C TYR A 343 -20.53 13.80 -7.34
N GLU A 344 -21.50 14.63 -6.95
CA GLU A 344 -21.28 16.06 -6.77
C GLU A 344 -20.47 16.31 -5.49
N GLU A 345 -19.44 17.16 -5.58
CA GLU A 345 -18.61 17.53 -4.45
C GLU A 345 -19.36 18.51 -3.55
N TYR A 346 -19.64 18.11 -2.32
CA TYR A 346 -20.31 18.93 -1.33
C TYR A 346 -19.31 19.83 -0.62
N GLU A 347 -19.34 21.14 -0.86
CA GLU A 347 -18.42 22.11 -0.25
C GLU A 347 -19.00 22.80 1.00
N GLY A 348 -20.29 22.57 1.26
CA GLY A 348 -21.00 23.06 2.44
C GLY A 348 -22.23 23.86 2.05
N ILE A 349 -23.19 23.97 2.98
CA ILE A 349 -24.51 24.60 2.73
C ILE A 349 -24.39 25.94 2.01
N THR A 350 -23.51 26.84 2.47
CA THR A 350 -23.28 28.14 1.83
C THR A 350 -22.83 28.03 0.39
N THR A 351 -21.74 27.31 0.14
CA THR A 351 -21.19 27.17 -1.21
C THR A 351 -22.21 26.55 -2.15
N GLU A 352 -22.94 25.55 -1.68
CA GLU A 352 -24.00 24.94 -2.48
C GLU A 352 -25.13 25.92 -2.80
N ILE A 353 -25.58 26.74 -1.84
CA ILE A 353 -26.61 27.77 -2.10
C ILE A 353 -26.11 28.75 -3.17
N GLU A 354 -24.89 29.24 -3.04
CA GLU A 354 -24.27 30.18 -3.98
C GLU A 354 -24.18 29.56 -5.39
N GLN A 355 -23.71 28.32 -5.49
CA GLN A 355 -23.62 27.60 -6.76
C GLN A 355 -25.00 27.43 -7.42
N ARG A 356 -26.06 27.13 -6.65
CA ARG A 356 -27.42 27.00 -7.21
C ARG A 356 -27.95 28.34 -7.72
N ILE A 357 -27.72 29.43 -6.99
CA ILE A 357 -28.10 30.79 -7.42
C ILE A 357 -27.36 31.15 -8.72
N ASP A 358 -26.05 30.88 -8.77
CA ASP A 358 -25.23 31.22 -9.93
C ASP A 358 -25.59 30.39 -11.17
N ARG A 359 -25.77 29.07 -11.02
CA ARG A 359 -26.23 28.17 -12.10
C ARG A 359 -27.63 28.55 -12.60
N GLY A 360 -28.49 29.07 -11.72
CA GLY A 360 -29.82 29.59 -12.05
C GLY A 360 -29.85 31.00 -12.66
N GLY A 361 -28.69 31.58 -12.99
CA GLY A 361 -28.61 32.93 -13.58
C GLY A 361 -28.85 34.05 -12.56
N GLY A 362 -28.47 33.84 -11.30
CA GLY A 362 -28.62 34.80 -10.21
C GLY A 362 -29.92 34.65 -9.41
N VAL A 363 -30.65 33.54 -9.60
CA VAL A 363 -31.85 33.19 -8.82
C VAL A 363 -31.95 31.67 -8.64
N ALA A 364 -32.40 31.23 -7.47
CA ALA A 364 -32.74 29.84 -7.21
C ALA A 364 -34.07 29.72 -6.46
N SER A 365 -34.71 28.57 -6.55
CA SER A 365 -35.91 28.24 -5.75
C SER A 365 -35.49 27.76 -4.36
N VAL A 366 -36.07 28.33 -3.31
CA VAL A 366 -35.87 27.90 -1.92
C VAL A 366 -36.37 26.48 -1.74
N SER A 367 -37.56 26.16 -2.24
CA SER A 367 -38.14 24.82 -2.15
C SER A 367 -37.28 23.77 -2.86
N ALA A 368 -36.76 24.10 -4.05
CA ALA A 368 -35.87 23.21 -4.79
C ALA A 368 -34.53 22.99 -4.05
N ILE A 369 -33.93 24.04 -3.49
CA ILE A 369 -32.71 23.95 -2.67
C ILE A 369 -32.95 23.03 -1.45
N LEU A 370 -34.08 23.20 -0.76
CA LEU A 370 -34.40 22.38 0.42
C LEU A 370 -34.57 20.90 0.05
N GLU A 371 -35.35 20.60 -0.99
CA GLU A 371 -35.57 19.23 -1.47
C GLU A 371 -34.26 18.56 -1.92
N GLU A 372 -33.47 19.29 -2.72
CA GLU A 372 -32.20 18.82 -3.23
C GLU A 372 -31.19 18.58 -2.11
N PHE A 373 -31.01 19.51 -1.18
CA PHE A 373 -29.94 19.38 -0.18
C PHE A 373 -30.25 18.30 0.86
N VAL A 374 -31.53 18.10 1.17
CA VAL A 374 -31.97 17.01 2.05
C VAL A 374 -31.73 15.66 1.36
N SER A 375 -32.07 15.54 0.08
CA SER A 375 -31.96 14.27 -0.66
C SER A 375 -30.53 13.94 -1.09
N ALA A 376 -29.80 14.89 -1.67
CA ALA A 376 -28.46 14.69 -2.22
C ALA A 376 -27.36 14.73 -1.15
N PHE A 377 -27.45 15.66 -0.19
CA PHE A 377 -26.37 15.91 0.78
C PHE A 377 -26.74 15.51 2.22
N GLY A 378 -27.93 14.95 2.41
CA GLY A 378 -28.44 14.54 3.73
C GLY A 378 -28.65 15.70 4.70
N VAL A 379 -28.65 16.96 4.25
CA VAL A 379 -28.69 18.12 5.14
C VAL A 379 -30.05 18.25 5.84
N LYS A 380 -30.06 18.72 7.10
CA LYS A 380 -31.33 19.00 7.79
C LYS A 380 -31.95 20.26 7.19
N GLU A 381 -33.22 20.21 6.82
CA GLU A 381 -33.95 21.35 6.25
C GLU A 381 -33.82 22.63 7.09
N GLY A 382 -33.97 22.51 8.42
CA GLY A 382 -33.82 23.65 9.34
C GLY A 382 -32.42 24.27 9.32
N SER A 383 -31.37 23.50 9.00
CA SER A 383 -30.03 24.05 8.81
C SER A 383 -29.95 24.86 7.53
N VAL A 384 -30.50 24.37 6.42
CA VAL A 384 -30.50 25.12 5.15
C VAL A 384 -31.29 26.43 5.31
N ARG A 385 -32.46 26.39 5.95
CA ARG A 385 -33.26 27.60 6.25
C ARG A 385 -32.47 28.60 7.10
N ALA A 386 -31.79 28.16 8.16
CA ALA A 386 -30.97 29.04 8.99
C ALA A 386 -29.87 29.75 8.18
N TYR A 387 -29.25 29.06 7.22
CA TYR A 387 -28.22 29.66 6.35
C TYR A 387 -28.81 30.60 5.31
N LEU A 388 -29.99 30.30 4.76
CA LEU A 388 -30.72 31.20 3.86
C LEU A 388 -31.14 32.49 4.57
N GLU A 389 -31.60 32.40 5.83
CA GLU A 389 -32.02 33.55 6.63
C GLU A 389 -30.86 34.41 7.13
N ALA A 390 -29.75 33.77 7.52
CA ALA A 390 -28.59 34.47 8.06
C ALA A 390 -27.60 34.96 7.00
N GLY A 391 -27.57 34.30 5.83
CA GLY A 391 -26.65 34.61 4.76
C GLY A 391 -27.00 35.89 4.00
N PRO A 392 -26.10 36.35 3.11
CA PRO A 392 -26.28 37.57 2.33
C PRO A 392 -27.22 37.36 1.15
N TYR A 393 -28.44 36.91 1.44
CA TYR A 393 -29.44 36.55 0.43
C TYR A 393 -30.68 37.43 0.56
N THR A 394 -31.30 37.76 -0.56
CA THR A 394 -32.65 38.34 -0.60
C THR A 394 -33.63 37.24 -0.96
N ILE A 395 -34.60 37.00 -0.07
CA ILE A 395 -35.64 35.99 -0.26
C ILE A 395 -36.97 36.69 -0.51
N SER A 396 -37.62 36.38 -1.63
CA SER A 396 -38.95 36.87 -1.98
C SER A 396 -39.83 35.72 -2.43
N GLY A 397 -40.76 35.31 -1.56
CA GLY A 397 -41.54 34.09 -1.80
C GLY A 397 -40.64 32.87 -1.85
N ASP A 398 -40.65 32.17 -2.98
CA ASP A 398 -39.79 31.00 -3.22
C ASP A 398 -38.48 31.35 -3.94
N GLU A 399 -38.24 32.61 -4.31
CA GLU A 399 -36.99 33.00 -4.96
C GLU A 399 -35.94 33.46 -3.94
N VAL A 400 -34.74 32.90 -4.05
CA VAL A 400 -33.53 33.39 -3.38
C VAL A 400 -32.55 33.95 -4.39
N ARG A 401 -32.00 35.13 -4.08
CA ARG A 401 -30.98 35.84 -4.87
C ARG A 401 -29.85 36.29 -3.96
N HIS A 402 -28.67 36.54 -4.52
CA HIS A 402 -27.63 37.29 -3.81
C HIS A 402 -28.15 38.66 -3.41
N LEU A 403 -27.82 39.12 -2.20
CA LEU A 403 -28.11 40.47 -1.76
C LEU A 403 -27.32 41.46 -2.64
N ALA A 404 -28.04 42.34 -3.35
CA ALA A 404 -27.46 43.28 -4.32
C ALA A 404 -26.49 44.30 -3.72
N ASN A 405 -26.58 44.54 -2.40
CA ASN A 405 -25.67 45.41 -1.67
C ASN A 405 -25.17 44.67 -0.43
N ARG A 406 -23.92 44.18 -0.49
CA ARG A 406 -23.24 43.52 0.65
C ARG A 406 -22.72 44.50 1.70
N GLY A 407 -23.03 45.80 1.59
CA GLY A 407 -22.58 46.83 2.52
C GLY A 407 -23.09 46.60 3.95
N TYR A 408 -22.17 46.64 4.92
CA TYR A 408 -22.48 46.55 6.34
C TYR A 408 -22.50 47.93 6.99
N THR A 409 -23.54 48.23 7.77
CA THR A 409 -23.61 49.48 8.55
C THR A 409 -23.35 49.15 10.03
N PRO A 410 -22.18 49.53 10.59
CA PRO A 410 -21.87 49.22 11.97
C PRO A 410 -22.77 49.97 12.96
N SER A 411 -23.20 49.26 14.00
CA SER A 411 -23.81 49.85 15.19
C SER A 411 -22.77 50.56 16.06
N ASN A 412 -23.22 51.35 17.05
CA ASN A 412 -22.32 52.01 17.98
C ASN A 412 -21.47 51.00 18.78
N VAL A 413 -20.15 51.11 18.66
CA VAL A 413 -19.15 50.20 19.26
C VAL A 413 -18.99 50.41 20.77
N SER A 414 -19.26 51.61 21.28
CA SER A 414 -19.00 51.96 22.68
C SER A 414 -19.80 51.15 23.72
N GLY A 415 -20.92 50.54 23.32
CA GLY A 415 -21.74 49.67 24.15
C GLY A 415 -21.47 48.16 23.97
N ARG A 416 -20.52 47.78 23.12
CA ARG A 416 -20.23 46.38 22.82
C ARG A 416 -19.45 45.71 23.93
N ARG A 417 -19.73 44.42 24.13
CA ARG A 417 -19.16 43.65 25.23
C ARG A 417 -17.65 43.55 25.01
N HIS A 418 -16.86 43.89 26.04
CA HIS A 418 -15.40 43.83 26.00
C HIS A 418 -14.74 44.75 24.97
N ALA A 419 -15.46 45.72 24.39
CA ALA A 419 -14.89 46.71 23.49
C ALA A 419 -14.04 47.73 24.28
N ILE A 420 -12.81 47.96 23.82
CA ILE A 420 -11.85 48.86 24.45
C ILE A 420 -11.36 49.84 23.38
N ARG A 421 -11.40 51.14 23.69
CA ARG A 421 -10.90 52.15 22.76
C ARG A 421 -9.38 52.25 22.87
N ILE A 422 -8.69 52.08 21.75
CA ILE A 422 -7.23 52.17 21.62
C ILE A 422 -6.92 53.24 20.57
N GLY A 423 -6.59 54.45 21.02
CA GLY A 423 -6.42 55.60 20.12
C GLY A 423 -7.68 55.95 19.35
N ASP A 424 -7.58 55.93 18.02
CA ASP A 424 -8.68 56.12 17.05
C ASP A 424 -9.39 54.81 16.67
N LYS A 425 -8.90 53.66 17.14
CA LYS A 425 -9.44 52.32 16.86
C LYS A 425 -10.12 51.69 18.08
N TRP A 426 -10.78 50.56 17.85
CA TRP A 426 -11.38 49.74 18.89
C TRP A 426 -10.78 48.34 18.90
N GLY A 427 -10.43 47.86 20.09
CA GLY A 427 -10.09 46.47 20.33
C GLY A 427 -11.20 45.72 21.06
N GLN A 428 -11.10 44.40 21.07
CA GLN A 428 -11.94 43.54 21.91
C GLN A 428 -11.06 42.71 22.83
N ARG A 429 -11.44 42.65 24.11
CA ARG A 429 -10.77 41.78 25.08
C ARG A 429 -11.21 40.33 24.96
N PHE A 430 -10.25 39.43 25.01
CA PHE A 430 -10.44 37.98 25.02
C PHE A 430 -9.63 37.34 26.15
N THR A 431 -10.18 36.27 26.73
CA THR A 431 -9.42 35.32 27.54
C THR A 431 -8.85 34.24 26.62
N VAL A 432 -7.54 34.03 26.65
CA VAL A 432 -6.88 33.03 25.80
C VAL A 432 -7.22 31.62 26.29
N SER A 433 -7.70 30.75 25.39
CA SER A 433 -7.99 29.36 25.71
C SER A 433 -6.91 28.41 25.19
N ASP A 434 -6.88 27.17 25.71
CA ASP A 434 -6.04 26.09 25.17
C ASP A 434 -6.28 25.83 23.67
N ALA A 435 -7.51 26.09 23.18
CA ALA A 435 -7.81 25.95 21.77
C ALA A 435 -7.09 27.03 20.94
N ASN A 436 -7.04 28.28 21.43
CA ASN A 436 -6.31 29.36 20.75
C ASN A 436 -4.80 29.06 20.69
N MET A 437 -4.24 28.46 21.74
CA MET A 437 -2.83 28.02 21.77
C MET A 437 -2.53 26.87 20.78
N ARG A 438 -3.56 26.13 20.35
CA ARG A 438 -3.50 25.12 19.28
C ARG A 438 -3.83 25.65 17.89
N GLY A 439 -4.11 26.95 17.75
CA GLY A 439 -4.33 27.61 16.46
C GLY A 439 -5.79 27.92 16.12
N TYR A 440 -6.74 27.76 17.04
CA TYR A 440 -8.13 28.19 16.82
C TYR A 440 -8.24 29.73 16.83
N SER A 441 -9.10 30.28 15.97
CA SER A 441 -9.36 31.71 15.82
C SER A 441 -10.04 32.33 17.03
N PHE A 442 -9.98 33.66 17.12
CA PHE A 442 -10.82 34.47 17.99
C PHE A 442 -12.04 35.00 17.20
N ASP A 443 -13.21 35.01 17.84
CA ASP A 443 -14.46 35.52 17.28
C ASP A 443 -14.59 37.04 17.57
N LEU A 444 -14.06 37.89 16.71
CA LEU A 444 -14.13 39.36 16.85
C LEU A 444 -15.52 39.90 16.47
N ASP A 445 -16.09 40.79 17.29
CA ASP A 445 -17.38 41.42 17.00
C ASP A 445 -17.30 42.23 15.70
N ARG A 446 -18.21 41.93 14.77
CA ARG A 446 -18.28 42.56 13.45
C ARG A 446 -18.43 44.08 13.47
N ASP A 447 -19.05 44.65 14.50
CA ASP A 447 -19.22 46.10 14.61
C ASP A 447 -17.91 46.78 15.04
N ILE A 448 -17.13 46.11 15.90
CA ILE A 448 -15.75 46.53 16.22
C ILE A 448 -14.88 46.46 14.96
N ALA A 449 -14.94 45.35 14.23
CA ALA A 449 -14.19 45.15 13.00
C ALA A 449 -14.54 46.20 11.92
N ALA A 450 -15.83 46.42 11.65
CA ALA A 450 -16.29 47.41 10.68
C ALA A 450 -15.92 48.84 11.03
N HIS A 451 -15.96 49.20 12.31
CA HIS A 451 -15.52 50.52 12.75
C HIS A 451 -14.02 50.75 12.51
N ASN A 452 -13.22 49.68 12.55
CA ASN A 452 -11.80 49.75 12.25
C ASN A 452 -11.49 49.73 10.74
N GLY A 453 -12.49 49.47 9.89
CA GLY A 453 -12.39 49.52 8.43
C GLY A 453 -12.56 48.18 7.72
N LEU A 454 -12.63 47.05 8.45
CA LEU A 454 -12.90 45.74 7.86
C LEU A 454 -14.28 45.72 7.20
N GLN A 455 -14.39 45.05 6.08
CA GLN A 455 -15.63 44.90 5.33
C GLN A 455 -16.08 43.45 5.31
N PRO A 456 -17.38 43.20 5.12
CA PRO A 456 -17.86 41.89 4.73
C PRO A 456 -17.10 41.31 3.54
N ASP A 457 -16.85 40.01 3.58
CA ASP A 457 -16.07 39.24 2.60
C ASP A 457 -14.56 39.51 2.60
N ASP A 458 -14.05 40.36 3.51
CA ASP A 458 -12.61 40.47 3.72
C ASP A 458 -12.02 39.12 4.13
N SER A 459 -11.00 38.68 3.39
CA SER A 459 -10.19 37.50 3.69
C SER A 459 -8.71 37.90 3.58
N LEU A 460 -8.23 38.58 4.61
CA LEU A 460 -6.93 39.25 4.61
C LEU A 460 -5.91 38.46 5.43
N VAL A 461 -4.64 38.53 5.00
CA VAL A 461 -3.49 38.16 5.83
C VAL A 461 -2.71 39.45 6.07
N VAL A 462 -2.62 39.85 7.33
CA VAL A 462 -2.04 41.12 7.75
C VAL A 462 -0.92 40.89 8.76
N PRO A 463 0.08 41.78 8.87
CA PRO A 463 1.08 41.69 9.93
C PRO A 463 0.42 41.71 11.32
N ALA A 464 0.83 40.78 12.18
CA ALA A 464 0.51 40.81 13.60
C ALA A 464 1.53 41.70 14.32
N ILE A 465 1.05 42.69 15.07
CA ILE A 465 1.88 43.73 15.69
C ILE A 465 1.78 43.65 17.21
N HIS A 466 2.90 43.80 17.89
CA HIS A 466 2.97 44.01 19.34
C HIS A 466 4.06 45.04 19.63
N ALA A 467 3.77 46.03 20.48
CA ALA A 467 4.68 47.16 20.79
C ALA A 467 5.33 47.77 19.54
N ASP A 468 4.51 48.10 18.54
CA ASP A 468 4.91 48.66 17.23
C ASP A 468 5.88 47.80 16.39
N THR A 469 6.06 46.53 16.77
CA THR A 469 6.93 45.58 16.06
C THR A 469 6.10 44.45 15.46
N VAL A 470 6.45 44.04 14.24
CA VAL A 470 5.81 42.88 13.59
C VAL A 470 6.33 41.60 14.26
N VAL A 471 5.41 40.83 14.84
CA VAL A 471 5.68 39.60 15.59
C VAL A 471 5.15 38.34 14.90
N GLY A 472 4.44 38.51 13.77
CA GLY A 472 3.95 37.40 12.95
C GLY A 472 2.93 37.87 11.93
N GLU A 473 2.02 36.97 11.56
CA GLU A 473 0.89 37.23 10.68
C GLU A 473 -0.43 36.87 11.38
N ALA A 474 -1.49 37.61 11.06
CA ALA A 474 -2.86 37.30 11.45
C ALA A 474 -3.70 37.11 10.19
N SER A 475 -4.64 36.16 10.22
CA SER A 475 -5.69 36.07 9.20
C SER A 475 -6.96 36.73 9.72
N LEU A 476 -7.54 37.66 8.96
CA LEU A 476 -8.80 38.32 9.25
C LEU A 476 -9.82 37.89 8.22
N ILE A 477 -10.81 37.09 8.63
CA ILE A 477 -11.79 36.51 7.70
C ILE A 477 -13.20 36.88 8.18
N TRP A 478 -13.87 37.74 7.43
CA TRP A 478 -15.27 38.09 7.67
C TRP A 478 -16.16 37.40 6.66
N ARG A 479 -16.78 36.28 7.07
CA ARG A 479 -17.78 35.58 6.27
C ARG A 479 -19.18 36.09 6.60
N LEU A 480 -19.90 36.62 5.60
CA LEU A 480 -21.31 37.00 5.75
C LEU A 480 -22.22 35.82 6.11
N THR A 481 -21.76 34.60 5.86
CA THR A 481 -22.52 33.36 6.06
C THR A 481 -22.27 32.74 7.44
N TYR A 482 -21.40 33.33 8.27
CA TYR A 482 -21.16 32.85 9.61
C TYR A 482 -22.32 33.24 10.54
N LEU A 483 -23.06 32.23 11.04
CA LEU A 483 -24.28 32.41 11.85
C LEU A 483 -24.08 33.26 13.11
N ARG A 484 -22.85 33.30 13.66
CA ARG A 484 -22.52 34.13 14.83
C ARG A 484 -22.27 35.60 14.48
N GLY A 485 -22.01 35.89 13.20
CA GLY A 485 -21.78 37.24 12.73
C GLY A 485 -20.51 37.87 13.30
N THR A 486 -19.45 37.09 13.50
CA THR A 486 -18.14 37.56 13.97
C THR A 486 -17.10 37.47 12.86
N VAL A 487 -15.99 38.16 13.04
CA VAL A 487 -14.80 38.11 12.18
C VAL A 487 -13.80 37.15 12.81
N ASP A 488 -13.39 36.14 12.05
CA ASP A 488 -12.37 35.18 12.49
C ASP A 488 -11.00 35.84 12.48
N VAL A 489 -10.36 35.92 13.65
CA VAL A 489 -8.96 36.33 13.78
C VAL A 489 -8.09 35.11 14.08
N GLY A 490 -7.42 34.61 13.05
CA GLY A 490 -6.61 33.38 13.08
C GLY A 490 -5.11 33.63 13.00
N ARG A 491 -4.33 32.53 12.99
CA ARG A 491 -2.84 32.51 12.91
C ARG A 491 -2.09 33.14 14.10
N LEU A 492 -2.77 33.43 15.20
CA LEU A 492 -2.14 34.05 16.37
C LEU A 492 -1.42 33.08 17.31
N SER A 493 -1.51 31.76 17.16
CA SER A 493 -0.93 30.81 18.13
C SER A 493 0.58 30.93 18.30
N SER A 494 1.33 31.19 17.22
CA SER A 494 2.78 31.42 17.29
C SER A 494 3.11 32.80 17.88
N VAL A 495 2.28 33.80 17.58
CA VAL A 495 2.39 35.15 18.13
C VAL A 495 2.21 35.11 19.65
N LEU A 496 1.14 34.47 20.15
CA LEU A 496 0.86 34.35 21.59
C LEU A 496 2.00 33.65 22.32
N LYS A 497 2.52 32.54 21.78
CA LYS A 497 3.68 31.83 22.35
C LYS A 497 4.95 32.69 22.35
N GLY A 498 5.19 33.44 21.28
CA GLY A 498 6.33 34.36 21.19
C GLY A 498 6.27 35.50 22.18
N LEU A 499 5.05 35.92 22.56
CA LEU A 499 4.79 36.94 23.58
C LEU A 499 4.76 36.37 25.01
N GLY A 500 4.89 35.05 25.18
CA GLY A 500 4.84 34.40 26.50
C GLY A 500 3.45 34.41 27.15
N VAL A 501 2.39 34.47 26.34
CA VAL A 501 1.00 34.44 26.81
C VAL A 501 0.54 32.99 26.99
N ASP A 502 -0.05 32.70 28.14
CA ASP A 502 -0.57 31.38 28.50
C ASP A 502 -2.11 31.33 28.45
N ALA A 503 -2.66 30.12 28.47
CA ALA A 503 -4.10 29.94 28.59
C ALA A 503 -4.60 30.49 29.94
N GLY A 504 -5.66 31.31 29.89
CA GLY A 504 -6.20 32.03 31.04
C GLY A 504 -5.83 33.52 31.06
N ASP A 505 -4.81 33.93 30.32
CA ASP A 505 -4.41 35.34 30.21
C ASP A 505 -5.43 36.16 29.40
N GLU A 506 -5.54 37.45 29.73
CA GLU A 506 -6.36 38.40 28.98
C GLU A 506 -5.52 39.19 27.98
N ILE A 507 -5.99 39.23 26.73
CA ILE A 507 -5.40 40.02 25.66
C ILE A 507 -6.47 40.91 25.02
N VAL A 508 -6.03 41.97 24.35
CA VAL A 508 -6.88 42.81 23.49
C VAL A 508 -6.40 42.70 22.05
N ILE A 509 -7.33 42.37 21.17
CA ILE A 509 -7.09 42.28 19.73
C ILE A 509 -7.68 43.52 19.07
N VAL A 510 -6.86 44.25 18.31
CA VAL A 510 -7.27 45.38 17.46
C VAL A 510 -6.97 44.98 16.02
N ALA A 511 -8.01 44.66 15.25
CA ALA A 511 -7.88 44.28 13.85
C ALA A 511 -8.28 45.43 12.91
N THR A 512 -7.44 45.71 11.92
CA THR A 512 -7.69 46.63 10.79
C THR A 512 -7.33 45.95 9.47
N PRO A 513 -7.72 46.50 8.30
CA PRO A 513 -7.33 45.94 7.01
C PRO A 513 -5.81 45.85 6.78
N GLU A 514 -5.02 46.66 7.50
CA GLU A 514 -3.57 46.76 7.35
C GLU A 514 -2.78 45.99 8.40
N SER A 515 -3.36 45.68 9.56
CA SER A 515 -2.65 45.04 10.68
C SER A 515 -3.57 44.43 11.73
N CYS A 516 -3.02 43.54 12.54
CA CYS A 516 -3.68 43.01 13.74
C CYS A 516 -2.78 43.22 14.97
N ALA A 517 -3.10 44.20 15.80
CA ALA A 517 -2.35 44.43 17.04
C ALA A 517 -2.85 43.51 18.16
N VAL A 518 -1.91 42.88 18.87
CA VAL A 518 -2.16 42.06 20.06
C VAL A 518 -1.54 42.76 21.26
N LEU A 519 -2.39 43.23 22.17
CA LEU A 519 -1.98 43.96 23.38
C LEU A 519 -2.22 43.08 24.60
N LEU A 520 -1.28 43.08 25.55
CA LEU A 520 -1.49 42.45 26.85
C LEU A 520 -2.43 43.35 27.68
N ASP A 521 -3.27 42.78 28.55
CA ASP A 521 -4.23 43.60 29.32
C ASP A 521 -3.54 44.72 30.14
N SER A 522 -2.32 44.48 30.61
CA SER A 522 -1.46 45.45 31.31
C SER A 522 -1.08 46.68 30.47
N GLU A 523 -1.21 46.61 29.15
CA GLU A 523 -0.82 47.64 28.19
C GLU A 523 -2.02 48.46 27.69
N THR A 524 -3.23 48.11 28.13
CA THR A 524 -4.45 48.80 27.71
C THR A 524 -4.67 50.06 28.55
N PRO A 525 -5.18 51.17 27.97
CA PRO A 525 -5.56 52.33 28.76
C PRO A 525 -6.66 51.91 29.72
N GLN A 526 -6.35 51.84 31.02
CA GLN A 526 -7.36 51.63 32.07
C GLN A 526 -8.45 52.69 31.90
N GLN A 527 -9.61 52.29 31.37
CA GLN A 527 -10.83 53.05 31.57
C GLN A 527 -11.03 53.11 33.08
N ARG A 528 -10.78 54.30 33.67
CA ARG A 528 -11.04 54.62 35.06
C ARG A 528 -12.48 54.27 35.43
N ARG A 529 -12.73 53.02 35.82
CA ARG A 529 -13.93 52.66 36.59
C ARG A 529 -13.67 53.05 38.03
N SER A 530 -14.14 54.27 38.33
CA SER A 530 -14.64 54.73 39.63
C SER A 530 -14.07 54.03 40.88
N THR A 531 -12.96 54.55 41.38
CA THR A 531 -12.54 54.45 42.79
C THR A 531 -13.48 55.21 43.73
N VAL A 532 -14.80 55.06 43.54
CA VAL A 532 -15.84 55.71 44.37
C VAL A 532 -16.79 54.70 45.00
N SER A 533 -16.81 53.42 44.57
CA SER A 533 -17.72 52.43 45.16
C SER A 533 -17.11 51.54 46.25
N ASP A 534 -15.78 51.43 46.34
CA ASP A 534 -15.13 50.59 47.36
C ASP A 534 -14.77 51.35 48.66
N ASP A 535 -14.55 52.68 48.58
CA ASP A 535 -14.33 53.51 49.76
C ASP A 535 -15.63 53.76 50.55
N ILE A 536 -16.79 53.77 49.90
CA ILE A 536 -18.10 53.86 50.60
C ILE A 536 -18.43 52.51 51.30
N ARG A 537 -18.03 51.37 50.72
CA ARG A 537 -18.20 50.06 51.38
C ARG A 537 -17.24 49.84 52.55
N ARG A 538 -16.03 50.40 52.52
CA ARG A 538 -15.09 50.35 53.66
C ARG A 538 -15.44 51.34 54.77
N SER A 539 -16.13 52.45 54.49
CA SER A 539 -16.52 53.42 55.52
C SER A 539 -17.77 53.03 56.33
N LEU A 540 -18.60 52.10 55.87
CA LEU A 540 -19.88 51.72 56.54
C LEU A 540 -19.82 50.41 57.35
N LEU A 541 -18.72 49.66 57.29
CA LEU A 541 -18.55 48.39 58.03
C LEU A 541 -17.43 48.43 59.08
N GLY A 542 -17.01 49.63 59.50
CA GLY A 542 -15.91 49.83 60.43
C GLY A 542 -16.13 50.96 61.43
N ARG A 543 -17.24 50.93 62.19
CA ARG A 543 -17.31 51.56 63.51
C ARG A 543 -18.14 50.68 64.45
N GLN A 544 -17.49 50.31 65.57
CA GLN A 544 -18.16 49.94 66.81
C GLN A 544 -19.12 51.04 67.27
#